data_AF-A0A507E1F3-F1
#
_entry.id   AF-A0A507E1F3-F1
#
_cell.length_a   1.000
_cell.length_b   1.000
_cell.length_c   1.000
_cell.angle_alpha   90.00
_cell.angle_beta   90.00
_cell.angle_gamma   90.00
#
_symmetry.space_group_name_H-M   'P 1'
#
loop_
_entity.id
_entity.type
_entity.pdbx_description
1 polymer ?
#
loop_
_entity_poly.entity_id
_entity_poly.type
_entity_poly.pdbx_seq_one_letter_code
_entity_poly.pdbx_strand_id
1 'polypeptide(L)'
;MGPAPLPSGFPYRLGYACLNSQLRNAKPPVFCSRTARIATIATKGLEYVKALGRQNLADLEQLITWNEEHGIRFLRMSSDMFPFASHDVYGYDLTYCTSELQRVGALAKELDHRLTAHPGQTNNLGSPTRKVVEATKRDLAYHAQMMDLMELDHDSVMIIHMGGVYTNKAETIARFEAEFLSMPRNVRHRLVVENDEVCYNTEEILPTCERLGIPLVFDWHHHALNPGALPLDEILHRVKATWTNRGIRQKMHYSESRPGAASVAERRAHSDFVTNVPMCGDEVDLMIEAKAKEQAVFRIFDKYSIPYS
;
A
#
# COMPACT_ATOMS: atom_id res chain seq x y z
N MET A 1 -22.68 21.89 -6.50
CA MET A 1 -21.76 22.10 -7.65
C MET A 1 -20.66 21.09 -7.46
N GLY A 2 -20.52 20.12 -8.37
CA GLY A 2 -19.52 19.05 -8.22
C GLY A 2 -18.09 19.58 -8.35
N PRO A 3 -17.09 18.85 -7.84
CA PRO A 3 -15.68 19.27 -7.93
C PRO A 3 -15.28 19.42 -9.40
N ALA A 4 -14.49 20.47 -9.68
CA ALA A 4 -13.98 20.76 -11.00
C ALA A 4 -13.04 19.64 -11.49
N PRO A 5 -12.99 19.36 -12.81
CA PRO A 5 -12.09 18.35 -13.37
C PRO A 5 -10.63 18.70 -13.10
N LEU A 6 -9.81 17.67 -12.90
CA LEU A 6 -8.35 17.80 -12.87
C LEU A 6 -7.89 18.50 -14.16
N PRO A 7 -6.95 19.46 -14.06
CA PRO A 7 -6.49 20.25 -15.20
C PRO A 7 -5.78 19.40 -16.25
N SER A 8 -5.93 19.81 -17.51
CA SER A 8 -5.43 19.10 -18.68
C SER A 8 -3.91 18.96 -18.67
N GLY A 9 -3.41 17.72 -18.70
CA GLY A 9 -2.03 17.43 -19.14
C GLY A 9 -1.34 16.26 -18.45
N PHE A 10 -1.74 15.87 -17.25
CA PHE A 10 -1.10 14.77 -16.51
C PHE A 10 -2.10 13.62 -16.23
N PRO A 11 -1.87 12.40 -16.74
CA PRO A 11 -2.94 11.41 -16.88
C PRO A 11 -3.20 10.51 -15.65
N TYR A 12 -2.48 10.71 -14.53
CA TYR A 12 -2.60 9.85 -13.34
C TYR A 12 -2.50 10.62 -12.00
N ARG A 13 -3.13 10.10 -10.93
CA ARG A 13 -2.98 10.66 -9.58
C ARG A 13 -1.64 10.23 -8.98
N LEU A 14 -0.95 11.13 -8.30
CA LEU A 14 0.26 10.80 -7.54
C LEU A 14 -0.04 10.68 -6.05
N GLY A 15 0.64 9.74 -5.40
CA GLY A 15 0.54 9.52 -3.97
C GLY A 15 1.88 9.21 -3.32
N TYR A 16 1.91 9.20 -1.99
CA TYR A 16 3.08 8.82 -1.19
C TYR A 16 2.69 7.89 -0.03
N ALA A 17 3.72 7.36 0.65
CA ALA A 17 3.55 6.30 1.63
C ALA A 17 3.78 6.71 3.09
N CYS A 18 2.77 6.45 3.91
CA CYS A 18 2.72 6.32 5.37
C CYS A 18 2.92 7.61 6.18
N LEU A 19 3.90 8.43 5.83
CA LEU A 19 4.37 9.55 6.64
C LEU A 19 4.44 10.81 5.78
N ASN A 20 3.96 11.92 6.31
CA ASN A 20 4.23 13.25 5.77
C ASN A 20 5.37 13.88 6.59
N SER A 21 6.47 14.26 5.93
CA SER A 21 7.67 14.75 6.61
C SER A 21 7.49 16.13 7.24
N GLN A 22 6.70 17.02 6.62
CA GLN A 22 6.39 18.33 7.18
C GLN A 22 5.53 18.22 8.45
N LEU A 23 4.43 17.47 8.36
CA LEU A 23 3.53 17.20 9.49
C LEU A 23 4.22 16.46 10.63
N ARG A 24 5.13 15.53 10.31
CA ARG A 24 5.94 14.84 11.33
C ARG A 24 6.84 15.77 12.12
N ASN A 25 7.33 16.84 11.49
CA ASN A 25 8.23 17.82 12.10
C ASN A 25 7.48 19.02 12.71
N ALA A 26 6.15 19.08 12.56
CA ALA A 26 5.31 20.09 13.19
C ALA A 26 5.29 19.97 14.73
N LYS A 27 4.76 21.00 15.38
CA LYS A 27 4.61 21.06 16.85
C LYS A 27 3.16 21.41 17.20
N PRO A 28 2.33 20.44 17.65
CA PRO A 28 2.65 19.02 17.87
C PRO A 28 2.86 18.23 16.55
N PRO A 29 3.58 17.08 16.60
CA PRO A 29 3.81 16.26 15.40
C PRO A 29 2.56 15.45 15.02
N VAL A 30 2.29 15.36 13.73
CA VAL A 30 1.19 14.57 13.15
C VAL A 30 1.76 13.38 12.37
N PHE A 31 1.41 12.16 12.76
CA PHE A 31 1.85 10.91 12.14
C PHE A 31 0.98 9.72 12.55
N CYS A 32 0.85 8.73 11.67
CA CYS A 32 -0.16 7.67 11.84
C CYS A 32 0.44 6.30 12.23
N SER A 33 1.60 6.30 12.88
CA SER A 33 2.40 5.08 13.15
C SER A 33 2.91 5.00 14.59
N ARG A 34 2.14 5.53 15.55
CA ARG A 34 2.45 5.37 16.98
C ARG A 34 2.36 3.90 17.36
N THR A 35 3.40 3.39 18.00
CA THR A 35 3.47 2.02 18.49
C THR A 35 4.11 1.96 19.88
N ALA A 36 4.17 0.77 20.47
CA ALA A 36 4.75 0.50 21.78
C ALA A 36 5.57 -0.79 21.77
N ARG A 37 6.27 -1.09 22.87
CA ARG A 37 6.89 -2.40 23.08
C ARG A 37 5.90 -3.32 23.80
N ILE A 38 6.06 -4.64 23.65
CA ILE A 38 5.26 -5.64 24.41
C ILE A 38 5.36 -5.41 25.92
N ALA A 39 6.55 -5.05 26.43
CA ALA A 39 6.73 -4.70 27.83
C ALA A 39 5.87 -3.51 28.30
N THR A 40 5.55 -2.57 27.39
CA THR A 40 4.63 -1.47 27.68
C THR A 40 3.19 -1.98 27.83
N ILE A 41 2.78 -3.00 27.08
CA ILE A 41 1.45 -3.63 27.24
C ILE A 41 1.37 -4.33 28.60
N ALA A 42 2.43 -5.03 29.01
CA ALA A 42 2.48 -5.71 30.31
C ALA A 42 2.31 -4.74 31.50
N THR A 43 2.70 -3.47 31.33
CA THR A 43 2.70 -2.46 32.40
C THR A 43 1.52 -1.49 32.31
N LYS A 44 1.12 -1.06 31.10
CA LYS A 44 0.06 -0.07 30.87
C LYS A 44 -1.25 -0.68 30.35
N GLY A 45 -1.26 -1.98 30.05
CA GLY A 45 -2.42 -2.69 29.53
C GLY A 45 -2.71 -2.41 28.06
N LEU A 46 -3.70 -3.13 27.53
CA LEU A 46 -4.12 -3.05 26.13
C LEU A 46 -4.80 -1.71 25.79
N GLU A 47 -5.44 -1.07 26.77
CA GLU A 47 -6.09 0.23 26.58
C GLU A 47 -5.09 1.34 26.20
N TYR A 48 -3.83 1.23 26.64
CA TYR A 48 -2.78 2.15 26.21
C TYR A 48 -2.50 2.04 24.70
N VAL A 49 -2.38 0.83 24.15
CA VAL A 49 -2.11 0.66 22.71
C VAL A 49 -3.33 1.00 21.86
N LYS A 50 -4.55 0.74 22.34
CA LYS A 50 -5.79 1.23 21.72
C LYS A 50 -5.86 2.75 21.68
N ALA A 51 -5.43 3.43 22.75
CA ALA A 51 -5.33 4.88 22.77
C ALA A 51 -4.32 5.44 21.75
N LEU A 52 -3.23 4.71 21.45
CA LEU A 52 -2.33 5.05 20.35
C LEU A 52 -3.02 4.89 18.98
N GLY A 53 -3.84 3.85 18.80
CA GLY A 53 -4.66 3.67 17.61
C GLY A 53 -5.61 4.84 17.35
N ARG A 54 -6.31 5.32 18.38
CA ARG A 54 -7.17 6.52 18.26
C ARG A 54 -6.36 7.78 17.89
N GLN A 55 -5.16 7.94 18.45
CA GLN A 55 -4.28 9.06 18.08
C GLN A 55 -3.82 8.96 16.63
N ASN A 56 -3.51 7.75 16.14
CA ASN A 56 -3.16 7.54 14.72
C ASN A 56 -4.33 7.87 13.78
N LEU A 57 -5.58 7.55 14.15
CA LEU A 57 -6.77 7.96 13.39
C LEU A 57 -6.97 9.47 13.36
N ALA A 58 -6.83 10.14 14.51
CA ALA A 58 -6.95 11.60 14.60
C ALA A 58 -5.88 12.31 13.74
N ASP A 59 -4.68 11.73 13.64
CA ASP A 59 -3.63 12.24 12.77
C ASP A 59 -3.86 11.88 11.29
N LEU A 60 -4.52 10.76 11.00
CA LEU A 60 -4.89 10.39 9.63
C LEU A 60 -5.91 11.38 9.05
N GLU A 61 -6.87 11.85 9.84
CA GLU A 61 -7.79 12.93 9.42
C GLU A 61 -7.02 14.20 9.06
N GLN A 62 -6.10 14.65 9.94
CA GLN A 62 -5.28 15.84 9.66
C GLN A 62 -4.40 15.66 8.43
N LEU A 63 -3.86 14.46 8.21
CA LEU A 63 -3.02 14.15 7.06
C LEU A 63 -3.82 14.10 5.76
N ILE A 64 -5.06 13.61 5.78
CA ILE A 64 -5.98 13.67 4.62
C ILE A 64 -6.34 15.12 4.30
N THR A 65 -6.70 15.93 5.31
CA THR A 65 -7.01 17.35 5.10
C THR A 65 -5.80 18.10 4.52
N TRP A 66 -4.61 17.88 5.07
CA TRP A 66 -3.39 18.48 4.54
C TRP A 66 -3.11 18.05 3.10
N ASN A 67 -3.33 16.76 2.78
CA ASN A 67 -3.13 16.24 1.44
C ASN A 67 -4.07 16.91 0.42
N GLU A 68 -5.34 17.11 0.78
CA GLU A 68 -6.29 17.86 -0.04
C GLU A 68 -5.82 19.29 -0.30
N GLU A 69 -5.36 20.01 0.74
CA GLU A 69 -4.84 21.38 0.61
C GLU A 69 -3.61 21.48 -0.33
N HIS A 70 -2.97 20.36 -0.62
CA HIS A 70 -1.77 20.28 -1.46
C HIS A 70 -1.98 19.43 -2.72
N GLY A 71 -3.23 19.15 -3.11
CA GLY A 71 -3.57 18.46 -4.36
C GLY A 71 -3.13 16.99 -4.41
N ILE A 72 -2.93 16.34 -3.27
CA ILE A 72 -2.59 14.91 -3.18
C ILE A 72 -3.84 14.15 -2.76
N ARG A 73 -4.37 13.23 -3.59
CA ARG A 73 -5.56 12.42 -3.25
C ARG A 73 -5.30 10.92 -3.23
N PHE A 74 -4.05 10.52 -3.09
CA PHE A 74 -3.65 9.12 -3.03
C PHE A 74 -2.63 8.89 -1.91
N LEU A 75 -2.98 8.02 -0.96
CA LEU A 75 -2.17 7.75 0.21
C LEU A 75 -2.08 6.26 0.49
N ARG A 76 -0.87 5.76 0.75
CA ARG A 76 -0.72 4.49 1.46
C ARG A 76 -0.69 4.76 2.96
N MET A 77 -1.69 4.28 3.69
CA MET A 77 -1.76 4.33 5.14
C MET A 77 -0.62 3.51 5.77
N SER A 78 -0.22 3.87 6.98
CA SER A 78 0.73 3.06 7.76
C SER A 78 0.13 1.70 8.09
N SER A 79 0.94 0.65 8.09
CA SER A 79 0.50 -0.66 8.61
C SER A 79 0.45 -0.67 10.15
N ASP A 80 1.11 0.30 10.79
CA ASP A 80 1.16 0.48 12.25
C ASP A 80 0.01 1.35 12.80
N MET A 81 -1.06 1.57 12.01
CA MET A 81 -2.24 2.34 12.44
C MET A 81 -2.79 1.86 13.78
N PHE A 82 -2.87 0.54 13.96
CA PHE A 82 -3.33 -0.10 15.18
C PHE A 82 -2.26 -1.05 15.72
N PRO A 83 -1.39 -0.58 16.61
CA PRO A 83 -0.26 -1.37 17.08
C PRO A 83 -0.76 -2.64 17.77
N PHE A 84 -0.20 -3.79 17.34
CA PHE A 84 -0.51 -5.14 17.83
C PHE A 84 -1.90 -5.70 17.50
N ALA A 85 -2.74 -5.04 16.69
CA ALA A 85 -4.10 -5.53 16.40
C ALA A 85 -4.12 -6.97 15.84
N SER A 86 -3.12 -7.36 15.03
CA SER A 86 -2.98 -8.69 14.44
C SER A 86 -2.11 -9.69 15.26
N HIS A 87 -1.60 -9.28 16.42
CA HIS A 87 -0.73 -10.10 17.25
C HIS A 87 -1.48 -11.33 17.79
N ASP A 88 -0.82 -12.48 17.92
CA ASP A 88 -1.47 -13.74 18.38
C ASP A 88 -1.96 -13.68 19.83
N VAL A 89 -1.17 -13.11 20.74
CA VAL A 89 -1.52 -12.95 22.16
C VAL A 89 -2.21 -11.62 22.48
N TYR A 90 -1.75 -10.51 21.91
CA TYR A 90 -2.20 -9.16 22.24
C TYR A 90 -3.15 -8.54 21.21
N GLY A 91 -3.60 -9.33 20.22
CA GLY A 91 -4.52 -8.89 19.18
C GLY A 91 -5.85 -8.40 19.72
N TYR A 92 -6.49 -7.51 18.97
CA TYR A 92 -7.77 -6.94 19.34
C TYR A 92 -8.56 -6.50 18.11
N ASP A 93 -9.87 -6.47 18.31
CA ASP A 93 -10.84 -6.01 17.33
C ASP A 93 -10.91 -4.48 17.29
N LEU A 94 -11.12 -3.89 16.10
CA LEU A 94 -11.13 -2.44 15.90
C LEU A 94 -12.47 -1.75 16.23
N THR A 95 -13.51 -2.50 16.59
CA THR A 95 -14.86 -1.96 16.87
C THR A 95 -14.90 -0.95 18.00
N TYR A 96 -13.90 -0.94 18.90
CA TYR A 96 -13.77 0.05 19.97
C TYR A 96 -13.69 1.50 19.44
N CYS A 97 -13.27 1.71 18.19
CA CYS A 97 -13.14 3.02 17.55
C CYS A 97 -13.89 3.14 16.23
N THR A 98 -15.01 2.40 16.09
CA THR A 98 -15.84 2.41 14.87
C THR A 98 -16.25 3.80 14.42
N SER A 99 -16.70 4.65 15.36
CA SER A 99 -17.13 6.02 15.05
C SER A 99 -16.02 6.87 14.43
N GLU A 100 -14.80 6.75 14.93
CA GLU A 100 -13.65 7.48 14.40
C GLU A 100 -13.22 6.93 13.04
N LEU A 101 -13.21 5.60 12.86
CA LEU A 101 -12.95 4.97 11.57
C LEU A 101 -13.94 5.44 10.50
N GLN A 102 -15.24 5.42 10.81
CA GLN A 102 -16.29 5.89 9.91
C GLN A 102 -16.12 7.38 9.57
N ARG A 103 -15.73 8.21 10.55
CA ARG A 103 -15.46 9.63 10.33
C ARG A 103 -14.30 9.86 9.36
N VAL A 104 -13.17 9.16 9.55
CA VAL A 104 -12.01 9.23 8.64
C VAL A 104 -12.38 8.77 7.23
N GLY A 105 -13.12 7.66 7.14
CA GLY A 105 -13.55 7.11 5.86
C GLY A 105 -14.57 7.97 5.13
N ALA A 106 -15.49 8.62 5.85
CA ALA A 106 -16.40 9.61 5.30
C ALA A 106 -15.64 10.80 4.70
N LEU A 107 -14.66 11.34 5.43
CA LEU A 107 -13.77 12.41 4.94
C LEU A 107 -13.03 11.98 3.67
N ALA A 108 -12.43 10.78 3.66
CA ALA A 108 -11.71 10.27 2.50
C ALA A 108 -12.62 10.16 1.27
N LYS A 109 -13.85 9.66 1.44
CA LYS A 109 -14.85 9.56 0.35
C LYS A 109 -15.31 10.92 -0.14
N GLU A 110 -15.56 11.86 0.78
CA GLU A 110 -15.98 13.23 0.45
C GLU A 110 -14.93 13.93 -0.42
N LEU A 111 -13.65 13.71 -0.13
CA LEU A 111 -12.52 14.34 -0.82
C LEU A 111 -11.92 13.49 -1.96
N ASP A 112 -12.59 12.42 -2.41
CA ASP A 112 -12.10 11.48 -3.44
C ASP A 112 -10.65 10.98 -3.18
N HIS A 113 -10.32 10.77 -1.91
CA HIS A 113 -9.04 10.24 -1.48
C HIS A 113 -9.02 8.72 -1.57
N ARG A 114 -8.09 8.19 -2.38
CA ARG A 114 -7.81 6.76 -2.42
C ARG A 114 -6.85 6.39 -1.30
N LEU A 115 -7.30 5.54 -0.37
CA LEU A 115 -6.49 5.03 0.73
C LEU A 115 -6.14 3.55 0.48
N THR A 116 -4.87 3.20 0.58
CA THR A 116 -4.40 1.80 0.43
C THR A 116 -3.48 1.40 1.58
N ALA A 117 -3.16 0.12 1.72
CA ALA A 117 -2.19 -0.36 2.71
C ALA A 117 -1.20 -1.31 2.05
N HIS A 118 0.02 -1.39 2.59
CA HIS A 118 0.97 -2.44 2.23
C HIS A 118 1.41 -3.13 3.52
N PRO A 119 0.65 -4.17 3.96
CA PRO A 119 1.08 -5.04 5.04
C PRO A 119 2.55 -5.46 4.88
N GLY A 120 3.29 -5.48 6.00
CA GLY A 120 4.76 -5.59 5.96
C GLY A 120 5.28 -6.91 5.38
N GLN A 121 6.59 -6.96 5.09
CA GLN A 121 7.29 -8.09 4.45
C GLN A 121 7.17 -9.44 5.19
N THR A 122 6.72 -9.45 6.44
CA THR A 122 6.45 -10.67 7.22
C THR A 122 5.21 -11.41 6.73
N ASN A 123 4.34 -10.77 5.95
CA ASN A 123 3.17 -11.37 5.34
C ASN A 123 3.55 -12.30 4.19
N ASN A 124 3.55 -13.62 4.44
CA ASN A 124 3.98 -14.64 3.49
C ASN A 124 2.96 -15.79 3.46
N LEU A 125 1.97 -15.69 2.57
CA LEU A 125 0.94 -16.71 2.37
C LEU A 125 1.50 -18.01 1.76
N GLY A 126 2.57 -17.95 0.97
CA GLY A 126 3.24 -19.12 0.40
C GLY A 126 4.20 -19.85 1.36
N SER A 127 4.30 -19.42 2.62
CA SER A 127 5.22 -20.00 3.60
C SER A 127 4.90 -21.47 3.90
N PRO A 128 5.90 -22.38 3.97
CA PRO A 128 5.68 -23.74 4.47
C PRO A 128 5.43 -23.78 5.98
N THR A 129 5.69 -22.67 6.70
CA THR A 129 5.50 -22.59 8.15
C THR A 129 4.08 -22.13 8.47
N ARG A 130 3.25 -23.03 9.00
CA ARG A 130 1.85 -22.72 9.35
C ARG A 130 1.69 -21.49 10.25
N LYS A 131 2.58 -21.30 11.23
CA LYS A 131 2.54 -20.11 12.11
C LYS A 131 2.69 -18.79 11.34
N VAL A 132 3.51 -18.76 10.28
CA VAL A 132 3.70 -17.58 9.43
C VAL A 132 2.46 -17.31 8.59
N VAL A 133 1.86 -18.35 8.01
CA VAL A 133 0.61 -18.23 7.25
C VAL A 133 -0.52 -17.72 8.14
N GLU A 134 -0.68 -18.27 9.34
CA GLU A 134 -1.73 -17.82 10.27
C GLU A 134 -1.51 -16.39 10.77
N ALA A 135 -0.25 -15.98 10.99
CA ALA A 135 0.07 -14.58 11.29
C ALA A 135 -0.27 -13.66 10.12
N THR A 136 0.04 -14.09 8.90
CA THR A 136 -0.30 -13.35 7.67
C THR A 136 -1.80 -13.17 7.52
N LYS A 137 -2.58 -14.24 7.73
CA LYS A 137 -4.05 -14.17 7.66
C LYS A 137 -4.64 -13.23 8.70
N ARG A 138 -4.14 -13.24 9.94
CA ARG A 138 -4.58 -12.29 10.98
C ARG A 138 -4.26 -10.85 10.61
N ASP A 139 -3.08 -10.59 10.05
CA ASP A 139 -2.66 -9.25 9.65
C ASP A 139 -3.50 -8.71 8.48
N LEU A 140 -3.75 -9.53 7.46
CA LEU A 140 -4.63 -9.18 6.35
C LEU A 140 -6.08 -9.00 6.79
N ALA A 141 -6.58 -9.82 7.73
CA ALA A 141 -7.92 -9.67 8.29
C ALA A 141 -8.06 -8.36 9.08
N TYR A 142 -7.05 -7.97 9.84
CA TYR A 142 -6.99 -6.68 10.54
C TYR A 142 -7.09 -5.50 9.56
N HIS A 143 -6.26 -5.49 8.51
CA HIS A 143 -6.28 -4.41 7.53
C HIS A 143 -7.63 -4.36 6.77
N ALA A 144 -8.21 -5.52 6.44
CA ALA A 144 -9.54 -5.58 5.84
C ALA A 144 -10.62 -5.03 6.78
N GLN A 145 -10.58 -5.38 8.07
CA GLN A 145 -11.50 -4.83 9.07
C GLN A 145 -11.36 -3.32 9.20
N MET A 146 -10.14 -2.79 9.20
CA MET A 146 -9.90 -1.34 9.22
C MET A 146 -10.58 -0.66 8.04
N MET A 147 -10.37 -1.16 6.82
CA MET A 147 -10.96 -0.59 5.61
C MET A 147 -12.49 -0.78 5.55
N ASP A 148 -13.02 -1.90 6.08
CA ASP A 148 -14.46 -2.17 6.19
C ASP A 148 -15.14 -1.20 7.17
N LEU A 149 -14.56 -0.96 8.35
CA LEU A 149 -15.11 -0.04 9.36
C LEU A 149 -14.96 1.44 8.95
N MET A 150 -13.98 1.77 8.10
CA MET A 150 -13.91 3.06 7.43
C MET A 150 -14.91 3.17 6.27
N GLU A 151 -15.58 2.08 5.89
CA GLU A 151 -16.50 2.04 4.74
C GLU A 151 -15.84 2.54 3.44
N LEU A 152 -14.57 2.19 3.25
CA LEU A 152 -13.84 2.49 2.02
C LEU A 152 -14.30 1.57 0.90
N ASP A 153 -14.24 2.09 -0.32
CA ASP A 153 -14.66 1.38 -1.53
C ASP A 153 -13.68 0.24 -1.93
N HIS A 154 -13.90 -0.30 -3.12
CA HIS A 154 -13.08 -1.39 -3.66
C HIS A 154 -11.73 -0.93 -4.24
N ASP A 155 -11.52 0.39 -4.41
CA ASP A 155 -10.21 0.94 -4.82
C ASP A 155 -9.20 0.91 -3.66
N SER A 156 -9.68 0.79 -2.42
CA SER A 156 -8.87 0.55 -1.24
C SER A 156 -8.36 -0.89 -1.15
N VAL A 157 -7.12 -1.08 -1.63
CA VAL A 157 -6.45 -2.37 -1.72
C VAL A 157 -5.34 -2.56 -0.68
N MET A 158 -5.05 -3.82 -0.38
CA MET A 158 -3.94 -4.29 0.45
C MET A 158 -2.89 -4.97 -0.43
N ILE A 159 -1.68 -4.43 -0.45
CA ILE A 159 -0.59 -4.89 -1.32
C ILE A 159 0.32 -5.83 -0.52
N ILE A 160 0.63 -7.00 -1.08
CA ILE A 160 1.71 -7.86 -0.58
C ILE A 160 2.58 -8.34 -1.75
N HIS A 161 3.84 -8.67 -1.47
CA HIS A 161 4.67 -9.42 -2.41
C HIS A 161 4.37 -10.91 -2.37
N MET A 162 4.97 -11.67 -3.30
CA MET A 162 4.89 -13.12 -3.24
C MET A 162 5.74 -13.79 -2.13
N GLY A 163 6.57 -13.00 -1.45
CA GLY A 163 7.37 -13.49 -0.33
C GLY A 163 8.58 -14.30 -0.78
N GLY A 164 9.00 -15.27 0.04
CA GLY A 164 10.17 -16.11 -0.27
C GLY A 164 9.88 -17.18 -1.33
N VAL A 165 10.94 -17.68 -2.00
CA VAL A 165 10.83 -18.86 -2.91
C VAL A 165 10.74 -20.19 -2.18
N TYR A 166 11.21 -20.23 -0.92
CA TYR A 166 11.30 -21.44 -0.07
C TYR A 166 11.97 -22.61 -0.79
N THR A 167 11.29 -23.75 -0.92
CA THR A 167 11.81 -24.94 -1.60
C THR A 167 11.94 -24.71 -3.11
N ASN A 168 10.85 -24.27 -3.75
CA ASN A 168 10.82 -23.87 -5.16
C ASN A 168 9.60 -22.95 -5.42
N LYS A 169 9.67 -22.19 -6.53
CA LYS A 169 8.64 -21.21 -6.90
C LYS A 169 7.28 -21.85 -7.16
N ALA A 170 7.22 -22.97 -7.89
CA ALA A 170 5.97 -23.62 -8.27
C ALA A 170 5.16 -24.10 -7.05
N GLU A 171 5.81 -24.76 -6.09
CA GLU A 171 5.15 -25.18 -4.85
C GLU A 171 4.74 -24.00 -3.97
N THR A 172 5.55 -22.94 -3.94
CA THR A 172 5.22 -21.72 -3.18
C THR A 172 4.00 -21.02 -3.74
N ILE A 173 3.92 -20.90 -5.07
CA ILE A 173 2.75 -20.37 -5.77
C ILE A 173 1.53 -21.24 -5.47
N ALA A 174 1.64 -22.58 -5.55
CA ALA A 174 0.53 -23.47 -5.23
C ALA A 174 0.02 -23.30 -3.78
N ARG A 175 0.94 -23.14 -2.80
CA ARG A 175 0.56 -22.83 -1.40
C ARG A 175 -0.11 -21.47 -1.29
N PHE A 176 0.44 -20.44 -1.95
CA PHE A 176 -0.18 -19.12 -1.98
C PHE A 176 -1.62 -19.19 -2.49
N GLU A 177 -1.86 -19.89 -3.60
CA GLU A 177 -3.19 -19.99 -4.21
C GLU A 177 -4.18 -20.69 -3.28
N ALA A 178 -3.77 -21.80 -2.66
CA ALA A 178 -4.60 -22.51 -1.70
C ALA A 178 -4.94 -21.63 -0.48
N GLU A 179 -3.94 -20.96 0.08
CA GLU A 179 -4.15 -20.10 1.24
C GLU A 179 -4.97 -18.85 0.88
N PHE A 180 -4.74 -18.25 -0.30
CA PHE A 180 -5.54 -17.15 -0.81
C PHE A 180 -7.01 -17.53 -0.90
N LEU A 181 -7.33 -18.65 -1.57
CA LEU A 181 -8.71 -19.12 -1.76
C LEU A 181 -9.41 -19.44 -0.44
N SER A 182 -8.67 -19.84 0.59
CA SER A 182 -9.21 -20.09 1.92
C SER A 182 -9.59 -18.82 2.71
N MET A 183 -9.12 -17.64 2.29
CA MET A 183 -9.36 -16.40 3.03
C MET A 183 -10.81 -15.90 2.88
N PRO A 184 -11.32 -15.18 3.91
CA PRO A 184 -12.61 -14.50 3.83
C PRO A 184 -12.74 -13.58 2.62
N ARG A 185 -13.97 -13.43 2.11
CA ARG A 185 -14.25 -12.66 0.89
C ARG A 185 -13.78 -11.20 0.99
N ASN A 186 -14.00 -10.54 2.13
CA ASN A 186 -13.58 -9.14 2.35
C ASN A 186 -12.06 -8.95 2.27
N VAL A 187 -11.28 -9.95 2.68
CA VAL A 187 -9.81 -9.97 2.53
C VAL A 187 -9.43 -10.19 1.06
N ARG A 188 -9.95 -11.25 0.41
CA ARG A 188 -9.65 -11.58 -0.99
C ARG A 188 -10.04 -10.47 -1.97
N HIS A 189 -11.09 -9.71 -1.63
CA HIS A 189 -11.56 -8.61 -2.46
C HIS A 189 -10.63 -7.40 -2.47
N ARG A 190 -9.82 -7.21 -1.42
CA ARG A 190 -8.88 -6.10 -1.32
C ARG A 190 -7.44 -6.49 -1.56
N LEU A 191 -7.09 -7.77 -1.44
CA LEU A 191 -5.73 -8.22 -1.65
C LEU A 191 -5.32 -8.09 -3.12
N VAL A 192 -4.16 -7.46 -3.34
CA VAL A 192 -3.45 -7.37 -4.61
C VAL A 192 -2.00 -7.81 -4.41
N VAL A 193 -1.35 -8.24 -5.49
CA VAL A 193 0.04 -8.73 -5.43
C VAL A 193 0.96 -7.83 -6.22
N GLU A 194 2.18 -7.61 -5.74
CA GLU A 194 3.20 -6.79 -6.39
C GLU A 194 4.39 -7.64 -6.84
N ASN A 195 4.95 -7.34 -8.02
CA ASN A 195 6.23 -7.92 -8.44
C ASN A 195 7.38 -7.42 -7.57
N ASP A 196 8.42 -8.23 -7.41
CA ASP A 196 9.58 -7.88 -6.58
C ASP A 196 10.90 -8.08 -7.33
N GLU A 197 11.94 -7.48 -6.78
CA GLU A 197 13.25 -7.35 -7.39
C GLU A 197 14.18 -8.55 -7.19
N VAL A 198 13.75 -9.60 -6.48
CA VAL A 198 14.60 -10.72 -6.08
C VAL A 198 13.99 -12.09 -6.40
N CYS A 199 12.80 -12.34 -5.88
CA CYS A 199 12.13 -13.63 -5.86
C CYS A 199 11.19 -13.81 -7.04
N TYR A 200 10.35 -12.82 -7.34
CA TYR A 200 9.26 -12.98 -8.31
C TYR A 200 9.10 -11.76 -9.21
N ASN A 201 9.50 -11.89 -10.48
CA ASN A 201 9.19 -10.87 -11.49
C ASN A 201 7.71 -10.93 -11.91
N THR A 202 7.28 -9.95 -12.70
CA THR A 202 5.89 -9.87 -13.17
C THR A 202 5.46 -11.08 -13.98
N GLU A 203 6.30 -11.59 -14.88
CA GLU A 203 6.00 -12.75 -15.73
C GLU A 203 5.69 -14.01 -14.90
N GLU A 204 6.39 -14.19 -13.78
CA GLU A 204 6.24 -15.37 -12.93
C GLU A 204 4.94 -15.40 -12.13
N ILE A 205 4.39 -14.24 -11.75
CA ILE A 205 3.21 -14.15 -10.86
C ILE A 205 1.93 -13.73 -11.58
N LEU A 206 2.04 -13.13 -12.77
CA LEU A 206 0.90 -12.67 -13.55
C LEU A 206 -0.07 -13.80 -13.93
N PRO A 207 0.36 -15.02 -14.34
CA PRO A 207 -0.56 -16.13 -14.61
C PRO A 207 -1.41 -16.52 -13.39
N THR A 208 -0.83 -16.48 -12.19
CA THR A 208 -1.56 -16.71 -10.94
C THR A 208 -2.56 -15.59 -10.67
N CYS A 209 -2.16 -14.34 -10.89
CA CYS A 209 -3.04 -13.17 -10.74
C CYS A 209 -4.25 -13.25 -11.68
N GLU A 210 -4.03 -13.57 -12.96
CA GLU A 210 -5.08 -13.74 -13.96
C GLU A 210 -6.06 -14.86 -13.58
N ARG A 211 -5.53 -16.04 -13.18
CA ARG A 211 -6.36 -17.20 -12.82
C ARG A 211 -7.20 -16.96 -11.56
N LEU A 212 -6.65 -16.27 -10.56
CA LEU A 212 -7.35 -15.98 -9.29
C LEU A 212 -8.15 -14.67 -9.33
N GLY A 213 -8.07 -13.91 -10.42
CA GLY A 213 -8.66 -12.59 -10.54
C GLY A 213 -8.08 -11.57 -9.56
N ILE A 214 -6.81 -11.73 -9.16
CA ILE A 214 -6.09 -10.81 -8.27
C ILE A 214 -5.45 -9.72 -9.15
N PRO A 215 -5.71 -8.42 -8.89
CA PRO A 215 -4.98 -7.35 -9.55
C PRO A 215 -3.48 -7.40 -9.22
N LEU A 216 -2.63 -7.19 -10.23
CA LEU A 216 -1.18 -7.10 -10.05
C LEU A 216 -0.73 -5.64 -10.00
N VAL A 217 -0.14 -5.19 -8.89
CA VAL A 217 0.53 -3.89 -8.80
C VAL A 217 1.86 -4.00 -9.52
N PHE A 218 2.00 -3.26 -10.62
CA PHE A 218 3.28 -3.17 -11.33
C PHE A 218 4.17 -2.16 -10.61
N ASP A 219 5.26 -2.63 -10.04
CA ASP A 219 6.35 -1.79 -9.56
C ASP A 219 7.44 -1.70 -10.63
N TRP A 220 7.63 -0.47 -11.13
CA TRP A 220 8.58 -0.14 -12.18
C TRP A 220 10.04 -0.34 -11.75
N HIS A 221 10.37 -0.06 -10.48
CA HIS A 221 11.71 -0.20 -9.96
C HIS A 221 12.09 -1.66 -9.79
N HIS A 222 11.17 -2.46 -9.21
CA HIS A 222 11.34 -3.90 -9.10
C HIS A 222 11.47 -4.55 -10.48
N HIS A 223 10.64 -4.14 -11.45
CA HIS A 223 10.74 -4.64 -12.82
C HIS A 223 12.10 -4.28 -13.46
N ALA A 224 12.61 -3.06 -13.28
CA ALA A 224 13.92 -2.68 -13.82
C ALA A 224 15.08 -3.55 -13.26
N LEU A 225 14.93 -4.08 -12.04
CA LEU A 225 15.91 -4.95 -11.41
C LEU A 225 15.70 -6.44 -11.71
N ASN A 226 14.45 -6.82 -12.01
CA ASN A 226 14.04 -8.20 -12.29
C ASN A 226 12.97 -8.21 -13.41
N PRO A 227 13.36 -7.96 -14.68
CA PRO A 227 12.41 -7.68 -15.75
C PRO A 227 11.69 -8.92 -16.30
N GLY A 228 12.27 -10.11 -16.11
CA GLY A 228 11.83 -11.31 -16.84
C GLY A 228 12.26 -11.27 -18.31
N ALA A 229 11.56 -12.00 -19.17
CA ALA A 229 11.85 -12.09 -20.60
C ALA A 229 10.75 -11.47 -21.48
N LEU A 230 9.51 -11.35 -20.96
CA LEU A 230 8.40 -10.78 -21.72
C LEU A 230 8.61 -9.29 -22.06
N PRO A 231 8.17 -8.83 -23.24
CA PRO A 231 8.15 -7.43 -23.60
C PRO A 231 7.32 -6.59 -22.60
N LEU A 232 7.80 -5.39 -22.29
CA LEU A 232 7.16 -4.51 -21.31
C LEU A 232 5.73 -4.11 -21.71
N ASP A 233 5.48 -3.85 -22.99
CA ASP A 233 4.16 -3.51 -23.51
C ASP A 233 3.15 -4.66 -23.32
N GLU A 234 3.59 -5.90 -23.55
CA GLU A 234 2.79 -7.09 -23.26
C GLU A 234 2.47 -7.20 -21.76
N ILE A 235 3.49 -7.03 -20.91
CA ILE A 235 3.32 -7.06 -19.46
C ILE A 235 2.32 -6.01 -19.01
N LEU A 236 2.49 -4.75 -19.41
CA LEU A 236 1.62 -3.65 -18.98
C LEU A 236 0.17 -3.86 -19.46
N HIS A 237 -0.02 -4.36 -20.69
CA HIS A 237 -1.35 -4.68 -21.21
C HIS A 237 -2.07 -5.74 -20.36
N ARG A 238 -1.38 -6.85 -20.07
CA ARG A 238 -1.94 -7.95 -19.27
C ARG A 238 -2.17 -7.54 -17.81
N VAL A 239 -1.23 -6.79 -17.22
CA VAL A 239 -1.40 -6.24 -15.87
C VAL A 239 -2.63 -5.33 -15.81
N LYS A 240 -2.80 -4.40 -16.75
CA LYS A 240 -3.99 -3.53 -16.82
C LYS A 240 -5.28 -4.34 -16.85
N ALA A 241 -5.33 -5.43 -17.62
CA ALA A 241 -6.49 -6.30 -17.69
C ALA A 241 -6.89 -6.90 -16.31
N THR A 242 -5.92 -7.20 -15.44
CA THR A 242 -6.24 -7.69 -14.07
C THR A 242 -7.01 -6.68 -13.22
N TRP A 243 -6.78 -5.37 -13.42
CA TRP A 243 -7.51 -4.28 -12.75
C TRP A 243 -8.87 -4.03 -13.41
N THR A 244 -8.90 -3.95 -14.74
CA THR A 244 -10.14 -3.76 -15.51
C THR A 244 -11.16 -4.87 -15.24
N ASN A 245 -10.71 -6.12 -15.20
CA ASN A 245 -11.58 -7.27 -14.90
C ASN A 245 -12.14 -7.22 -13.47
N ARG A 246 -11.42 -6.61 -12.54
CA ARG A 246 -11.89 -6.39 -11.16
C ARG A 246 -12.83 -5.18 -11.05
N GLY A 247 -12.81 -4.28 -12.03
CA GLY A 247 -13.63 -3.07 -12.04
C GLY A 247 -13.15 -1.99 -11.06
N ILE A 248 -11.84 -1.93 -10.79
CA ILE A 248 -11.22 -0.95 -9.91
C ILE A 248 -10.08 -0.23 -10.62
N ARG A 249 -9.76 0.98 -10.17
CA ARG A 249 -8.70 1.82 -10.74
C ARG A 249 -7.34 1.18 -10.57
N GLN A 250 -6.54 1.19 -11.63
CA GLN A 250 -5.21 0.59 -11.61
C GLN A 250 -4.28 1.34 -10.65
N LYS A 251 -3.53 0.59 -9.85
CA LYS A 251 -2.46 1.10 -9.00
C LYS A 251 -1.11 0.60 -9.50
N MET A 252 -0.11 1.49 -9.53
CA MET A 252 1.29 1.17 -9.80
C MET A 252 2.19 1.78 -8.73
N HIS A 253 3.40 1.25 -8.61
CA HIS A 253 4.44 1.80 -7.73
C HIS A 253 5.63 2.31 -8.56
N TYR A 254 6.24 3.38 -8.10
CA TYR A 254 7.43 3.94 -8.72
C TYR A 254 8.45 4.43 -7.70
N SER A 255 9.69 4.01 -7.88
CA SER A 255 10.86 4.49 -7.15
C SER A 255 12.10 4.48 -8.04
N GLU A 256 13.20 5.04 -7.54
CA GLU A 256 14.50 5.04 -8.21
C GLU A 256 15.57 4.53 -7.23
N SER A 257 16.62 3.91 -7.76
CA SER A 257 17.82 3.57 -6.97
C SER A 257 18.45 4.84 -6.38
N ARG A 258 19.12 4.73 -5.23
CA ARG A 258 19.96 5.84 -4.75
C ARG A 258 21.02 6.26 -5.77
N PRO A 259 21.32 7.56 -5.90
CA PRO A 259 22.43 8.04 -6.72
C PRO A 259 23.75 7.33 -6.37
N GLY A 260 24.46 6.86 -7.39
CA GLY A 260 25.73 6.15 -7.22
C GLY A 260 25.62 4.67 -6.83
N ALA A 261 24.42 4.08 -6.77
CA ALA A 261 24.25 2.66 -6.50
C ALA A 261 24.88 1.78 -7.61
N ALA A 262 25.84 0.95 -7.24
CA ALA A 262 26.60 0.12 -8.18
C ALA A 262 26.30 -1.38 -8.02
N SER A 263 26.17 -1.85 -6.78
CA SER A 263 25.84 -3.24 -6.49
C SER A 263 24.33 -3.50 -6.58
N VAL A 264 23.96 -4.77 -6.74
CA VAL A 264 22.55 -5.20 -6.70
C VAL A 264 21.91 -4.79 -5.37
N ALA A 265 22.61 -4.96 -4.25
CA ALA A 265 22.08 -4.60 -2.93
C ALA A 265 21.82 -3.09 -2.78
N GLU A 266 22.71 -2.24 -3.30
CA GLU A 266 22.54 -0.79 -3.24
C GLU A 266 21.41 -0.30 -4.15
N ARG A 267 21.24 -0.91 -5.32
CA ARG A 267 20.21 -0.50 -6.28
C ARG A 267 18.80 -0.67 -5.73
N ARG A 268 18.58 -1.63 -4.84
CA ARG A 268 17.29 -1.87 -4.16
C ARG A 268 16.88 -0.75 -3.21
N ALA A 269 17.85 0.04 -2.75
CA ALA A 269 17.56 1.10 -1.80
C ALA A 269 16.95 2.29 -2.53
N HIS A 270 15.74 2.68 -2.12
CA HIS A 270 15.07 3.83 -2.72
C HIS A 270 15.84 5.12 -2.46
N SER A 271 15.84 5.99 -3.47
CA SER A 271 16.31 7.37 -3.43
C SER A 271 15.46 8.25 -2.51
N ASP A 272 15.99 9.42 -2.17
CA ASP A 272 15.21 10.42 -1.45
C ASP A 272 14.12 11.04 -2.34
N PHE A 273 14.44 11.22 -3.63
CA PHE A 273 13.56 11.83 -4.62
C PHE A 273 13.61 11.01 -5.92
N VAL A 274 12.48 11.01 -6.63
CA VAL A 274 12.42 10.54 -8.01
C VAL A 274 12.68 11.70 -8.98
N THR A 275 13.26 11.37 -10.13
CA THR A 275 13.67 12.35 -11.15
C THR A 275 12.62 12.48 -12.24
N ASN A 276 11.97 11.37 -12.62
CA ASN A 276 10.94 11.32 -13.66
C ASN A 276 9.77 10.43 -13.18
N VAL A 277 8.73 10.29 -13.98
CA VAL A 277 7.67 9.29 -13.78
C VAL A 277 7.36 8.63 -15.12
N PRO A 278 7.10 7.32 -15.14
CA PRO A 278 6.78 6.60 -16.37
C PRO A 278 5.39 7.00 -16.85
N MET A 279 5.17 6.93 -18.17
CA MET A 279 3.83 7.12 -18.75
C MET A 279 2.99 5.86 -18.49
N CYS A 280 2.12 5.93 -17.49
CA CYS A 280 1.30 4.78 -17.06
C CYS A 280 -0.02 4.62 -17.85
N GLY A 281 -0.34 5.56 -18.74
CA GLY A 281 -1.65 5.66 -19.39
C GLY A 281 -2.70 6.35 -18.50
N ASP A 282 -3.89 6.55 -19.05
CA ASP A 282 -5.00 7.18 -18.34
C ASP A 282 -5.55 6.27 -17.24
N GLU A 283 -6.09 6.89 -16.17
CA GLU A 283 -6.77 6.22 -15.05
C GLU A 283 -5.87 5.32 -14.19
N VAL A 284 -4.61 5.72 -13.98
CA VAL A 284 -3.70 5.08 -13.02
C VAL A 284 -3.53 5.95 -11.78
N ASP A 285 -3.39 5.32 -10.62
CA ASP A 285 -2.84 5.98 -9.44
C ASP A 285 -1.41 5.46 -9.18
N LEU A 286 -0.43 6.37 -9.23
CA LEU A 286 0.99 6.06 -9.11
C LEU A 286 1.49 6.42 -7.71
N MET A 287 1.88 5.40 -6.95
CA MET A 287 2.47 5.56 -5.62
C MET A 287 3.97 5.82 -5.76
N ILE A 288 4.41 7.01 -5.36
CA ILE A 288 5.83 7.37 -5.30
C ILE A 288 6.43 6.83 -4.01
N GLU A 289 7.32 5.84 -4.14
CA GLU A 289 7.99 5.19 -3.02
C GLU A 289 9.38 5.78 -2.76
N ALA A 290 9.44 7.07 -2.49
CA ALA A 290 10.69 7.76 -2.18
C ALA A 290 10.82 8.05 -0.66
N LYS A 291 12.04 8.24 -0.16
CA LYS A 291 12.25 8.53 1.27
C LYS A 291 11.76 9.92 1.68
N ALA A 292 11.78 10.91 0.78
CA ALA A 292 11.31 12.27 1.06
C ALA A 292 9.78 12.42 1.00
N LYS A 293 9.04 11.32 0.77
CA LYS A 293 7.58 11.26 0.92
C LYS A 293 6.85 12.29 0.05
N GLU A 294 5.99 13.12 0.62
CA GLU A 294 5.22 14.16 -0.09
C GLU A 294 6.13 15.13 -0.85
N GLN A 295 7.35 15.38 -0.36
CA GLN A 295 8.28 16.27 -1.05
C GLN A 295 8.74 15.70 -2.40
N ALA A 296 8.79 14.37 -2.53
CA ALA A 296 9.06 13.74 -3.82
C ALA A 296 7.90 13.89 -4.79
N VAL A 297 6.65 13.88 -4.30
CA VAL A 297 5.46 14.16 -5.10
C VAL A 297 5.49 15.61 -5.58
N PHE A 298 5.79 16.58 -4.70
CA PHE A 298 5.88 17.99 -5.06
C PHE A 298 6.93 18.28 -6.13
N ARG A 299 8.09 17.61 -6.07
CA ARG A 299 9.09 17.75 -7.16
C ARG A 299 8.56 17.30 -8.52
N ILE A 300 7.71 16.28 -8.55
CA ILE A 300 7.07 15.85 -9.79
C ILE A 300 5.97 16.84 -10.19
N PHE A 301 5.17 17.34 -9.24
CA PHE A 301 4.18 18.39 -9.52
C PHE A 301 4.83 19.62 -10.15
N ASP A 302 5.90 20.15 -9.54
CA ASP A 302 6.63 21.30 -10.06
C ASP A 302 7.23 21.02 -11.44
N LYS A 303 7.86 19.85 -11.62
CA LYS A 303 8.50 19.46 -12.88
C LYS A 303 7.51 19.37 -14.05
N TYR A 304 6.33 18.83 -13.84
CA TYR A 304 5.30 18.67 -14.88
C TYR A 304 4.26 19.80 -14.86
N SER A 305 4.45 20.82 -14.03
CA SER A 305 3.49 21.92 -13.83
C SER A 305 2.07 21.40 -13.54
N ILE A 306 1.98 20.33 -12.77
CA ILE A 306 0.70 19.78 -12.28
C ILE A 306 0.23 20.76 -11.22
N PRO A 307 -0.89 21.46 -11.42
CA PRO A 307 -1.34 22.42 -10.43
C PRO A 307 -1.86 21.71 -9.19
N TYR A 308 -1.65 22.37 -8.07
CA TYR A 308 -2.25 22.05 -6.78
C TYR A 308 -3.75 22.38 -6.90
N SER A 309 -4.58 21.38 -7.22
CA SER A 309 -6.03 21.56 -7.26
C SER A 309 -6.64 21.40 -5.88
#